data_AF-A0A956Y2Z8-F1
#
_entry.id   AF-A0A956Y2Z8-F1
#
_cell.length_a   1.000
_cell.length_b   1.000
_cell.length_c   1.000
_cell.angle_alpha   90.00
_cell.angle_beta   90.00
_cell.angle_gamma   90.00
#
_symmetry.space_group_name_H-M   'P 1'
#
loop_
_entity.id
_entity.type
_entity.pdbx_description
1 polymer ?
#
loop_
_entity_poly.entity_id
_entity_poly.type
_entity_poly.pdbx_seq_one_letter_code
_entity_poly.pdbx_strand_id
1 'polypeptide(L)' 'MMASKHGEPSKKTARQRILETAKHSFQTYGYARTTTQAIAEQAAVAEVTIFRHFK' A
#
# COMPACT_ATOMS: atom_id res chain seq x y z
N MET A 1 17.64 -23.79 -19.15
CA MET A 1 16.82 -23.86 -17.93
C MET A 1 15.70 -22.83 -18.06
N MET A 2 14.47 -23.29 -17.90
CA MET A 2 13.17 -22.61 -18.01
C MET A 2 13.03 -21.52 -16.91
N ALA A 3 12.30 -20.41 -16.98
CA ALA A 3 11.37 -19.83 -17.93
C ALA A 3 11.28 -18.31 -17.68
N SER A 4 11.07 -17.55 -18.75
CA SER A 4 10.75 -16.13 -18.74
C SER A 4 9.46 -15.83 -17.96
N LYS A 5 9.46 -14.76 -17.17
CA LYS A 5 8.24 -13.99 -16.88
C LYS A 5 8.54 -12.50 -17.08
N HIS A 6 8.53 -12.06 -18.33
CA HIS A 6 8.12 -10.70 -18.64
C HIS A 6 6.59 -10.68 -18.46
N GLY A 7 6.15 -10.49 -17.22
CA GLY A 7 4.75 -10.25 -16.93
C GLY A 7 4.49 -8.76 -17.13
N GLU A 8 3.47 -8.43 -17.93
CA GLU A 8 2.82 -7.11 -17.97
C GLU A 8 2.83 -6.44 -16.58
N PRO A 9 3.00 -5.10 -16.47
CA PRO A 9 2.93 -4.42 -15.18
C PRO A 9 1.55 -4.66 -14.57
N SER A 10 1.45 -5.70 -13.73
CA SER A 10 0.24 -6.08 -13.04
C SER A 10 -0.16 -4.90 -12.19
N LYS A 11 -1.32 -4.29 -12.47
CA LYS A 11 -1.84 -3.15 -11.70
C LYS A 11 -1.76 -3.50 -10.22
N LYS A 12 -0.97 -2.75 -9.45
CA LYS A 12 -0.83 -2.95 -8.00
C LYS A 12 -2.21 -3.03 -7.37
N THR A 13 -2.46 -4.08 -6.60
CA THR A 13 -3.71 -4.22 -5.83
C THR A 13 -3.85 -3.10 -4.80
N ALA A 14 -5.06 -2.81 -4.33
CA ALA A 14 -5.28 -1.84 -3.24
C ALA A 14 -4.43 -2.18 -2.01
N ARG A 15 -4.38 -3.47 -1.63
CA ARG A 15 -3.55 -3.98 -0.54
C ARG A 15 -2.06 -3.67 -0.72
N GLN A 16 -1.52 -3.88 -1.92
CA GLN A 16 -0.11 -3.55 -2.21
C GLN A 16 0.16 -2.05 -2.13
N ARG A 17 -0.73 -1.22 -2.69
CA ARG A 17 -0.60 0.23 -2.59
C ARG A 17 -0.57 0.69 -1.14
N ILE A 18 -1.51 0.23 -0.32
CA ILE A 18 -1.58 0.53 1.12
C ILE A 18 -0.29 0.16 1.84
N LEU A 19 0.27 -1.05 1.59
CA LEU A 19 1.49 -1.49 2.26
C LEU A 19 2.71 -0.63 1.88
N GLU A 20 2.83 -0.24 0.61
CA GLU A 20 3.96 0.59 0.19
C GLU A 20 3.88 2.02 0.73
N THR A 21 2.70 2.65 0.71
CA THR A 21 2.54 3.98 1.33
C THR A 21 2.65 3.95 2.84
N ALA A 22 2.16 2.91 3.51
CA ALA A 22 2.36 2.73 4.95
C ALA A 22 3.85 2.62 5.28
N LYS A 23 4.60 1.77 4.56
CA LYS A 23 6.05 1.61 4.74
C LYS A 23 6.77 2.94 4.54
N HIS A 24 6.49 3.65 3.45
CA HIS A 24 7.08 4.96 3.18
C HIS A 24 6.74 5.96 4.28
N SER A 25 5.47 6.04 4.70
CA SER A 25 5.03 6.96 5.74
C SER A 25 5.70 6.68 7.09
N PHE A 26 5.83 5.41 7.47
CA PHE A 26 6.53 5.04 8.71
C PHE A 26 8.02 5.40 8.68
N GLN A 27 8.68 5.26 7.53
CA GLN A 27 10.09 5.63 7.37
C GLN A 27 10.30 7.15 7.39
N THR A 28 9.39 7.90 6.77
CA THR A 28 9.53 9.35 6.57
C THR A 28 9.02 10.15 7.77
N TYR A 29 7.88 9.77 8.33
CA TYR A 29 7.21 10.52 9.40
C TYR A 29 7.29 9.83 10.77
N GLY A 30 7.66 8.55 10.80
CA GLY A 30 7.61 7.73 12.01
C GLY A 30 6.23 7.14 12.26
N TYR A 31 6.20 6.02 12.99
CA TYR A 31 4.97 5.26 13.23
C TYR A 31 3.88 6.08 13.94
N ALA A 32 4.22 6.74 15.06
CA ALA A 32 3.25 7.45 15.89
C ALA A 32 2.57 8.65 15.20
N ARG A 33 3.21 9.25 14.18
CA ARG A 33 2.66 10.39 13.43
C ARG A 33 1.91 9.97 12.17
N THR A 34 1.95 8.69 11.80
CA THR A 34 1.31 8.19 10.60
C THR A 34 -0.12 7.75 10.92
N THR A 35 -1.11 8.30 10.21
CA THR A 35 -2.52 7.95 10.37
C THR A 35 -3.02 7.07 9.23
N THR A 36 -4.06 6.28 9.48
CA THR A 36 -4.74 5.47 8.45
C THR A 36 -5.33 6.34 7.35
N GLN A 37 -5.87 7.52 7.70
CA GLN A 37 -6.37 8.51 6.75
C GLN A 37 -5.25 8.94 5.77
N ALA A 38 -4.08 9.33 6.26
CA ALA A 38 -2.97 9.76 5.41
C ALA A 38 -2.47 8.64 4.49
N ILE A 39 -2.43 7.40 4.99
CA ILE A 39 -2.08 6.22 4.17
C ILE A 39 -3.13 6.01 3.07
N ALA A 40 -4.41 6.14 3.38
CA ALA A 40 -5.50 5.94 2.44
C ALA A 40 -5.48 6.98 1.30
N GLU A 41 -5.28 8.25 1.66
CA GLU A 41 -5.13 9.36 0.72
C GLU A 41 -3.95 9.10 -0.24
N GLN A 42 -2.77 8.78 0.29
CA GLN A 42 -1.58 8.51 -0.54
C GLN A 42 -1.73 7.23 -1.39
N ALA A 43 -2.44 6.21 -0.89
CA ALA A 43 -2.70 4.97 -1.63
C ALA A 43 -3.82 5.11 -2.69
N ALA A 44 -4.48 6.28 -2.75
CA ALA A 44 -5.68 6.53 -3.55
C ALA A 44 -6.78 5.49 -3.31
N VAL A 45 -7.12 5.28 -2.04
CA VAL A 45 -8.22 4.40 -1.59
C VAL A 45 -9.08 5.10 -0.55
N ALA A 46 -10.32 4.63 -0.37
CA ALA A 46 -11.12 5.04 0.78
C ALA A 46 -10.51 4.47 2.07
N GLU A 47 -10.54 5.23 3.18
CA GLU A 47 -9.97 4.78 4.45
C GLU A 47 -10.59 3.45 4.94
N VAL A 48 -11.90 3.28 4.75
CA VAL A 48 -12.62 2.02 5.05
C VAL A 48 -12.01 0.79 4.35
N THR A 49 -11.36 0.97 3.20
CA THR A 49 -10.68 -0.12 2.47
C THR A 49 -9.51 -0.69 3.27
N ILE A 50 -8.81 0.12 4.08
CA ILE A 50 -7.73 -0.36 4.95
C ILE A 50 -8.32 -1.32 6.00
N PHE A 51 -9.35 -0.88 6.74
CA PHE A 51 -9.99 -1.69 7.78
C PHE A 51 -10.65 -2.97 7.24
N ARG A 52 -11.03 -3.01 5.95
CA ARG A 52 -11.53 -4.24 5.29
C ARG A 52 -10.41 -5.23 4.95
N HIS A 53 -9.22 -4.74 4.64
CA HIS A 53 -8.09 -5.59 4.23
C HIS A 53 -7.21 -6.06 5.39
N PHE A 54 -7.21 -5.34 6.51
CA PHE A 54 -6.34 -5.57 7.67
C PHE A 54 -7.20 -5.59 8.94
N LYS A 55 -7.15 -6.70 9.69
CA LYS A 55 -7.81 -6.90 10.99
C LYS A 55 -6.77 -6.97 12.10
#